data_AF-W6LFA9-F1
#
_entry.id   AF-W6LFA9-F1
#
_cell.length_a   1.000
_cell.length_b   1.000
_cell.length_c   1.000
_cell.angle_alpha   90.00
_cell.angle_beta   90.00
_cell.angle_gamma   90.00
#
_symmetry.space_group_name_H-M   'P 1'
#
loop_
_entity.id
_entity.type
_entity.pdbx_description
1 polymer ?
#
loop_
_entity_poly.entity_id
_entity_poly.type
_entity_poly.pdbx_seq_one_letter_code
_entity_poly.pdbx_strand_id
1 'polypeptide(L)'
;MSLVALEVNLIIIPGCIIFLLFFLPVAFVSKTVSQLLQIIEKPSFSKLTFLSVIAIATFIAFLSDVAKWHSVYGSKPKPVFPDISIALQHDNKRLRLERNIYIHVLSSVLSLSIKKLSTIDFRKPIIFEKVKRE
;
A
#
# COMPACT_ATOMS: atom_id res chain seq x y z
N MET A 1 19.41 5.36 6.47
CA MET A 1 17.96 5.64 6.41
C MET A 1 17.20 4.38 6.78
N SER A 2 16.07 4.46 7.49
CA SER A 2 15.27 3.27 7.81
C SER A 2 14.51 2.78 6.58
N LEU A 3 14.34 1.46 6.45
CA LEU A 3 13.58 0.81 5.37
C LEU A 3 12.15 1.37 5.25
N VAL A 4 11.55 1.73 6.38
CA VAL A 4 10.23 2.37 6.46
C VAL A 4 10.23 3.78 5.88
N ALA A 5 11.27 4.58 6.13
CA ALA A 5 11.38 5.91 5.54
C ALA A 5 11.55 5.84 4.02
N LEU A 6 12.21 4.80 3.53
CA LEU A 6 12.34 4.52 2.10
C LEU A 6 10.99 4.16 1.48
N GLU A 7 10.22 3.28 2.12
CA GLU A 7 8.88 2.89 1.67
C GLU A 7 7.90 4.06 1.65
N VAL A 8 7.92 4.92 2.68
CA VAL A 8 7.10 6.13 2.70
C VAL A 8 7.48 7.06 1.55
N ASN A 9 8.76 7.35 1.36
CA ASN A 9 9.20 8.32 0.37
C ASN A 9 9.16 7.82 -1.08
N LEU A 10 9.40 6.53 -1.32
CA LEU A 10 9.46 5.97 -2.67
C LEU A 10 8.18 5.28 -3.11
N ILE A 11 7.33 4.82 -2.18
CA ILE A 11 6.14 4.05 -2.52
C ILE A 11 4.87 4.81 -2.13
N ILE A 12 4.74 5.24 -0.87
CA ILE A 12 3.51 5.89 -0.40
C ILE A 12 3.34 7.29 -1.00
N ILE A 13 4.34 8.17 -0.90
CA ILE A 13 4.22 9.56 -1.41
C ILE A 13 3.95 9.54 -2.93
N PRO A 14 4.74 8.85 -3.77
CA PRO A 14 4.48 8.80 -5.21
C PRO A 14 3.16 8.12 -5.55
N GLY A 15 2.81 7.04 -4.82
CA GLY A 15 1.53 6.35 -5.01
C GLY A 15 0.33 7.24 -4.70
N CYS A 16 0.39 8.05 -3.63
CA CYS A 16 -0.67 8.98 -3.27
C CYS A 16 -0.82 10.08 -4.31
N ILE A 17 0.30 10.59 -4.84
CA ILE A 17 0.29 11.57 -5.93
C ILE A 17 -0.40 10.97 -7.16
N ILE A 18 0.01 9.77 -7.59
CA ILE A 18 -0.59 9.07 -8.73
C ILE A 18 -2.09 8.86 -8.51
N PHE A 19 -2.48 8.40 -7.31
CA PHE A 19 -3.88 8.19 -6.95
C PHE A 19 -4.70 9.48 -6.99
N LEU A 20 -4.19 10.59 -6.45
CA LEU A 20 -4.85 11.89 -6.51
C LEU A 20 -4.95 12.44 -7.94
N LEU A 21 -3.94 12.20 -8.78
CA LEU A 21 -3.97 12.57 -10.20
C LEU A 21 -5.06 11.82 -10.98
N PHE A 22 -5.55 10.68 -10.50
CA PHE A 22 -6.74 10.01 -11.05
C PHE A 22 -8.07 10.64 -10.61
N PHE A 23 -8.12 11.34 -9.46
CA PHE A 23 -9.33 12.03 -8.99
C PHE A 23 -9.51 13.41 -9.60
N LEU A 24 -8.42 14.07 -10.01
CA LEU A 24 -8.49 15.32 -10.76
C LEU A 24 -9.12 15.01 -12.14
N PRO A 25 -10.26 15.64 -12.50
CA PRO A 25 -10.96 15.40 -13.76
C PRO A 25 -10.24 16.11 -14.91
N VAL A 26 -8.94 15.85 -15.07
CA VAL A 26 -8.09 16.36 -16.14
C VAL A 26 -7.71 15.17 -17.00
N ALA A 27 -8.47 14.96 -18.09
CA ALA A 27 -8.30 13.81 -18.99
C ALA A 27 -6.88 13.68 -19.56
N PHE A 28 -6.14 14.79 -19.67
CA PHE A 28 -4.75 14.80 -20.10
C PHE A 28 -3.82 14.15 -19.06
N VAL A 29 -3.97 14.54 -17.79
CA VAL A 29 -3.15 14.03 -16.68
C VAL A 29 -3.40 12.53 -16.48
N SER A 30 -4.65 12.10 -16.49
CA SER A 30 -5.01 10.68 -16.40
C SER A 30 -4.38 9.87 -17.55
N LYS A 31 -4.38 10.39 -18.79
CA LYS A 31 -3.73 9.73 -19.94
C LYS A 31 -2.21 9.63 -19.78
N THR A 32 -1.55 10.70 -19.36
CA THR A 32 -0.09 10.70 -19.15
C THR A 32 0.31 9.72 -18.04
N VAL A 33 -0.46 9.69 -16.95
CA VAL A 33 -0.25 8.76 -15.83
C VAL A 33 -0.49 7.31 -16.27
N SER A 34 -1.54 7.04 -17.05
CA SER A 34 -1.78 5.70 -17.63
C SER A 34 -0.67 5.27 -18.59
N GLN A 35 -0.12 6.16 -19.40
CA GLN A 35 1.01 5.86 -20.30
C GLN A 35 2.29 5.55 -19.52
N LEU A 36 2.58 6.32 -18.47
CA LEU A 36 3.69 6.06 -17.55
C LEU A 36 3.54 4.70 -16.85
N LEU A 37 2.35 4.41 -16.34
CA LEU A 37 2.02 3.11 -15.74
C LEU A 37 2.19 1.97 -16.74
N GLN A 38 1.76 2.13 -18.00
CA GLN A 38 1.97 1.12 -19.03
C GLN A 38 3.45 0.88 -19.36
N ILE A 39 4.32 1.90 -19.27
CA ILE A 39 5.77 1.74 -19.46
C ILE A 39 6.36 0.94 -18.28
N ILE A 40 5.94 1.26 -17.06
CA ILE A 40 6.42 0.60 -15.83
C ILE A 40 5.90 -0.85 -15.73
N GLU A 41 4.67 -1.11 -16.18
CA GLU A 41 4.05 -2.44 -16.18
C GLU A 41 4.33 -3.26 -17.46
N LYS A 42 4.97 -2.67 -18.48
CA LYS A 42 5.31 -3.33 -19.75
C LYS A 42 6.14 -4.61 -19.59
N PRO A 43 7.13 -4.72 -18.69
CA PRO A 43 7.82 -5.98 -18.41
C PRO A 43 6.94 -6.88 -17.52
N SER A 44 5.82 -7.37 -18.08
CA SER A 44 4.95 -8.34 -17.44
C SER A 44 5.32 -9.75 -17.88
N PHE A 45 6.16 -10.44 -17.10
CA PHE A 45 6.29 -11.89 -17.21
C PHE A 45 5.13 -12.55 -16.45
N SER A 46 4.27 -13.27 -17.16
CA SER A 46 3.24 -14.13 -16.57
C SER A 46 2.26 -13.45 -15.57
N LYS A 47 1.73 -12.26 -15.92
CA LYS A 47 0.77 -11.46 -15.11
C LYS A 47 1.33 -10.85 -13.80
N LEU A 48 2.59 -11.11 -13.47
CA LEU A 48 3.32 -10.45 -12.39
C LEU A 48 3.90 -9.13 -12.93
N THR A 49 3.26 -8.02 -12.54
CA THR A 49 3.74 -6.66 -12.81
C THR A 49 4.59 -6.17 -11.64
N PHE A 50 5.45 -5.18 -11.89
CA PHE A 50 6.30 -4.56 -10.86
C PHE A 50 5.48 -4.10 -9.64
N LEU A 51 4.33 -3.47 -9.88
CA LEU A 51 3.39 -3.05 -8.82
C LEU A 51 2.85 -4.23 -7.99
N SER A 52 2.58 -5.39 -8.61
CA SER A 52 2.19 -6.57 -7.85
C SER A 52 3.33 -7.17 -7.03
N VAL A 53 4.57 -7.12 -7.52
CA VAL A 53 5.74 -7.57 -6.74
C VAL A 53 5.91 -6.68 -5.51
N ILE A 54 5.78 -5.37 -5.66
CA ILE A 54 5.82 -4.42 -4.54
C ILE A 54 4.65 -4.68 -3.57
N ALA A 55 3.43 -4.87 -4.08
CA ALA A 55 2.27 -5.15 -3.24
C ALA A 55 2.44 -6.44 -2.42
N ILE A 56 3.01 -7.49 -3.03
CA ILE A 56 3.29 -8.77 -2.35
C ILE A 56 4.41 -8.58 -1.31
N ALA A 57 5.50 -7.91 -1.66
CA ALA A 57 6.63 -7.67 -0.75
C ALA A 57 6.20 -6.86 0.48
N THR A 58 5.43 -5.80 0.28
CA THR A 58 4.88 -4.96 1.35
C THR A 58 3.83 -5.71 2.18
N PHE A 59 3.04 -6.60 1.57
CA PHE A 59 2.12 -7.48 2.29
C PHE A 59 2.84 -8.53 3.16
N ILE A 60 3.95 -9.10 2.69
CA ILE A 60 4.78 -10.01 3.50
C ILE A 60 5.42 -9.26 4.68
N ALA A 61 5.89 -8.02 4.45
CA ALA A 61 6.42 -7.17 5.50
C ALA A 61 5.35 -6.84 6.55
N PHE A 62 4.14 -6.52 6.11
CA PHE A 62 2.97 -6.35 6.98
C PHE A 62 2.71 -7.60 7.85
N LEU A 63 2.63 -8.79 7.24
CA LEU A 63 2.40 -10.03 7.99
C LEU A 63 3.49 -10.29 9.03
N SER A 64 4.74 -10.01 8.68
CA SER A 64 5.89 -10.16 9.58
C SER A 64 5.79 -9.21 10.77
N ASP A 65 5.45 -7.94 10.53
CA ASP A 65 5.29 -6.94 11.60
C ASP A 65 4.06 -7.21 12.47
N VAL A 66 2.95 -7.72 11.90
CA VAL A 66 1.76 -8.15 12.66
C VAL A 66 2.09 -9.35 13.53
N ALA A 67 2.78 -10.37 13.02
CA ALA A 67 3.19 -11.53 13.80
C ALA A 67 4.12 -11.11 14.96
N LYS A 68 5.03 -10.18 14.70
CA LYS A 68 5.90 -9.58 15.72
C LYS A 68 5.11 -8.78 16.75
N TRP A 69 4.12 -8.00 16.32
CA TRP A 69 3.29 -7.22 17.23
C TRP A 69 2.44 -8.14 18.12
N HIS A 70 1.82 -9.16 17.52
CA HIS A 70 1.01 -10.13 18.24
C HIS A 70 1.85 -10.90 19.27
N SER A 71 3.01 -11.43 18.87
CA SER A 71 3.90 -12.20 19.77
C SER A 71 4.50 -11.40 20.92
N VAL A 72 4.76 -10.10 20.71
CA VAL A 72 5.43 -9.24 21.71
C VAL A 72 4.44 -8.45 22.57
N TYR A 73 3.34 -7.97 22.00
CA TYR A 73 2.41 -7.04 22.67
C TYR A 73 0.96 -7.53 22.76
N GLY A 74 0.51 -8.42 21.85
CA GLY A 74 -0.88 -8.87 21.80
C GLY A 74 -1.19 -10.11 22.65
N SER A 75 -0.26 -11.07 22.72
CA SER A 75 -0.50 -12.36 23.40
C SER A 75 -0.01 -12.42 24.84
N LYS A 76 0.76 -11.42 25.29
CA LYS A 76 1.41 -11.43 26.61
C LYS A 76 0.84 -10.32 27.49
N PRO A 77 0.61 -10.57 28.79
CA PRO A 77 0.21 -9.52 29.72
C PRO A 77 1.26 -8.40 29.73
N LYS A 78 0.81 -7.13 29.80
CA LYS A 78 1.70 -5.96 29.82
C LYS A 78 2.74 -6.15 30.94
N PRO A 79 4.05 -6.06 30.66
CA PRO A 79 5.06 -6.22 31.70
C PRO A 79 4.85 -5.13 32.77
N VAL A 80 4.98 -5.51 34.04
CA VAL A 80 5.01 -4.52 35.13
C VAL A 80 6.39 -3.89 35.11
N PHE A 81 6.46 -2.61 34.73
CA PHE A 81 7.71 -1.86 34.69
C PHE A 81 7.89 -1.11 36.01
N PRO A 82 9.02 -1.29 36.72
CA PRO A 82 9.30 -0.56 37.96
C PRO A 82 9.58 0.93 37.70
N ASP A 83 10.11 1.26 36.52
CA ASP A 83 10.41 2.63 36.11
C ASP A 83 9.51 3.11 34.96
N ILE A 84 9.00 4.33 35.09
CA ILE A 84 8.16 5.00 34.09
C ILE A 84 8.93 5.19 32.78
N SER A 85 10.24 5.45 32.83
CA SER A 85 11.08 5.63 31.64
C SER A 85 11.12 4.37 30.76
N ILE A 86 11.18 3.19 31.38
CA ILE A 86 11.21 1.89 30.70
C ILE A 86 9.84 1.59 30.10
N ALA A 87 8.76 1.88 30.83
CA ALA A 87 7.39 1.77 30.32
C ALA A 87 7.19 2.63 29.07
N LEU A 88 7.70 3.87 29.09
CA LEU A 88 7.56 4.82 27.98
C LEU A 88 8.39 4.41 26.76
N GLN A 89 9.59 3.83 26.97
CA GLN A 89 10.38 3.24 25.88
C GLN A 89 9.69 2.03 25.25
N HIS A 90 9.06 1.17 26.06
CA HIS A 90 8.30 0.02 25.58
C HIS A 90 7.10 0.45 24.75
N ASP A 91 6.30 1.41 25.24
CA ASP A 91 5.15 1.94 24.52
C ASP A 91 5.58 2.67 23.22
N ASN A 92 6.71 3.39 23.21
CA ASN A 92 7.23 4.01 21.98
C ASN A 92 7.66 2.95 20.94
N LYS A 93 8.29 1.85 21.37
CA LYS A 93 8.63 0.73 20.47
C LYS A 93 7.38 0.04 19.91
N ARG A 94 6.34 -0.13 20.73
CA ARG A 94 5.04 -0.67 20.31
C ARG A 94 4.38 0.24 19.26
N LEU A 95 4.24 1.53 19.56
CA LEU A 95 3.61 2.51 18.66
C LEU A 95 4.36 2.64 17.34
N ARG A 96 5.70 2.56 17.35
CA ARG A 96 6.50 2.53 16.12
C ARG A 96 6.19 1.31 15.27
N LEU A 97 6.02 0.14 15.89
CA LEU A 97 5.68 -1.09 15.16
C LEU A 97 4.26 -1.01 14.59
N GLU A 98 3.28 -0.53 15.37
CA GLU A 98 1.91 -0.28 14.87
C GLU A 98 1.90 0.68 13.68
N ARG A 99 2.65 1.78 13.75
CA ARG A 99 2.80 2.70 12.63
C ARG A 99 3.37 2.02 11.38
N ASN A 100 4.38 1.17 11.52
CA ASN A 100 4.97 0.45 10.39
C ASN A 100 3.96 -0.52 9.75
N ILE A 101 3.18 -1.23 10.57
CA ILE A 101 2.07 -2.09 10.11
C ILE A 101 1.11 -1.27 9.24
N TYR A 102 0.66 -0.10 9.70
CA TYR A 102 -0.23 0.76 8.92
C TYR A 102 0.41 1.24 7.61
N ILE A 103 1.70 1.58 7.63
CA ILE A 103 2.47 1.98 6.44
C ILE A 103 2.49 0.86 5.41
N HIS A 104 2.80 -0.37 5.81
CA HIS A 104 2.84 -1.53 4.92
C HIS A 104 1.46 -1.85 4.32
N VAL A 105 0.39 -1.80 5.12
CA VAL A 105 -1.00 -1.98 4.62
C VAL A 105 -1.35 -0.91 3.60
N LEU A 106 -1.11 0.36 3.94
CA LEU A 106 -1.44 1.48 3.07
C LEU A 106 -0.69 1.37 1.74
N SER A 107 0.60 1.07 1.79
CA SER A 107 1.46 0.85 0.63
C SER A 107 0.95 -0.28 -0.28
N SER A 108 0.55 -1.41 0.31
CA SER A 108 -0.01 -2.55 -0.42
C SER A 108 -1.36 -2.22 -1.07
N VAL A 109 -2.29 -1.62 -0.32
CA VAL A 109 -3.61 -1.20 -0.82
C VAL A 109 -3.48 -0.17 -1.94
N LEU A 110 -2.58 0.79 -1.79
CA LEU A 110 -2.33 1.83 -2.78
C LEU A 110 -1.75 1.25 -4.07
N SER A 111 -0.77 0.35 -3.96
CA SER A 111 -0.18 -0.35 -5.11
C SER A 111 -1.23 -1.17 -5.86
N LEU A 112 -2.10 -1.89 -5.15
CA LEU A 112 -3.22 -2.64 -5.73
C LEU A 112 -4.26 -1.73 -6.38
N SER A 113 -4.57 -0.60 -5.75
CA SER A 113 -5.53 0.38 -6.26
C SER A 113 -5.03 1.02 -7.55
N ILE A 114 -3.75 1.40 -7.61
CA ILE A 114 -3.09 1.94 -8.80
C ILE A 114 -3.09 0.89 -9.92
N LYS A 115 -2.76 -0.37 -9.63
CA LYS A 115 -2.84 -1.47 -10.60
C LYS A 115 -4.27 -1.68 -11.11
N LYS A 116 -5.28 -1.60 -10.25
CA LYS A 116 -6.68 -1.70 -10.68
C LYS A 116 -7.05 -0.53 -11.59
N LEU A 117 -6.64 0.69 -11.25
CA LEU A 117 -6.86 1.88 -12.09
C LEU A 117 -6.11 1.81 -13.43
N SER A 118 -4.90 1.24 -13.49
CA SER A 118 -4.16 1.06 -14.74
C SER A 118 -4.85 0.10 -15.70
N THR A 119 -5.58 -0.89 -15.17
CA THR A 119 -6.36 -1.85 -15.98
C THR A 119 -7.72 -1.31 -16.43
N ILE A 120 -8.22 -0.23 -15.84
CA ILE A 120 -9.49 0.38 -16.25
C ILE A 120 -9.20 1.27 -17.46
N ASP A 121 -9.57 0.79 -18.64
CA ASP A 121 -9.47 1.55 -19.86
C ASP A 121 -10.58 2.61 -19.91
N PHE A 122 -10.26 3.84 -19.50
CA PHE A 122 -11.17 5.00 -19.55
C PHE A 122 -11.65 5.33 -20.98
N ARG A 123 -11.16 4.62 -22.02
CA ARG A 123 -11.67 4.73 -23.39
C ARG A 123 -12.94 3.93 -23.67
N LYS A 124 -13.31 2.96 -22.84
CA LYS A 124 -14.60 2.26 -23.01
C LYS A 124 -15.67 3.04 -22.25
N PRO A 125 -16.68 3.63 -22.92
CA PRO A 125 -17.87 4.07 -22.21
C PRO A 125 -18.39 2.87 -21.43
N ILE A 126 -18.72 3.09 -20.16
CA ILE A 126 -19.36 2.10 -19.29
C ILE A 126 -20.74 1.87 -19.89
N ILE A 127 -20.82 0.98 -20.88
CA ILE A 127 -22.10 0.46 -21.34
C ILE A 127 -22.58 -0.40 -20.17
N PHE A 128 -23.47 0.19 -19.37
CA PHE A 128 -24.39 -0.56 -18.52
C PHE A 128 -25.12 -1.54 -19.44
N GLU A 129 -24.57 -2.75 -19.60
CA GLU A 129 -25.31 -3.84 -20.20
C GLU A 129 -26.52 -4.07 -19.30
N LYS A 130 -27.68 -3.63 -19.81
CA LYS A 130 -28.98 -4.01 -19.30
C LYS A 130 -28.97 -5.52 -19.11
N VAL A 131 -29.14 -5.92 -17.86
CA VAL A 131 -29.59 -7.25 -17.47
C VAL A 131 -30.88 -7.53 -18.24
N LYS A 132 -30.77 -8.23 -19.37
CA LYS A 132 -31.92 -8.82 -20.06
C LYS A 132 -32.13 -10.17 -19.39
N ARG A 133 -33.06 -10.20 -18.42
CA ARG A 133 -33.69 -11.45 -17.98
C ARG A 133 -34.61 -11.89 -19.12
N GLU A 134 -34.32 -13.03 -19.71
CA GLU A 134 -35.29 -13.90 -20.36
C GLU A 134 -35.26 -15.24 -19.62
#